data_AF-J1J4I0-F1
#
_entry.id   AF-J1J4I0-F1
#
_cell.length_a   1.000
_cell.length_b   1.000
_cell.length_c   1.000
_cell.angle_alpha   90.00
_cell.angle_beta   90.00
_cell.angle_gamma   90.00
#
_symmetry.space_group_name_H-M   'P 1'
#
loop_
_entity.id
_entity.type
_entity.pdbx_description
1 polymer ?
#
loop_
_entity_poly.entity_id
_entity_poly.type
_entity_poly.pdbx_seq_one_letter_code
_entity_poly.pdbx_strand_id
1 'polypeptide(L)'
;MIVAHKIALDLNNKQRSYMARASGCARFAYNWALKEWQQQYEAWKKDNNLPKPNDYALRRQFNSLKREQFPWMMEVTKNAPQMAIIQLGVAFKNFFSGRSRYPTFRKKGVHDRFTLTNDQIQLQGSKIRIPKLGWVRL
;
A
#
# COMPACT_ATOMS: atom_id res chain seq x y z
N MET A 1 -4.17 -9.16 24.99
CA MET A 1 -5.10 -9.50 23.90
C MET A 1 -5.22 -8.28 23.00
N ILE A 2 -4.88 -8.37 21.70
CA ILE A 2 -5.10 -7.25 20.77
C ILE A 2 -6.53 -7.35 20.28
N VAL A 3 -7.40 -6.43 20.70
CA VAL A 3 -8.78 -6.36 20.22
C VAL A 3 -8.78 -5.60 18.90
N ALA A 4 -9.21 -6.25 17.83
CA ALA A 4 -9.41 -5.61 16.53
C ALA A 4 -10.90 -5.30 16.34
N HIS A 5 -11.23 -4.06 15.99
CA HIS A 5 -12.60 -3.65 15.66
C HIS A 5 -12.79 -3.56 14.14
N LYS A 6 -13.93 -4.05 13.67
CA LYS A 6 -14.37 -3.89 12.27
C LYS A 6 -15.61 -3.01 12.25
N ILE A 7 -15.50 -1.82 11.69
CA ILE A 7 -16.55 -0.79 11.68
C ILE A 7 -16.81 -0.40 10.22
N ALA A 8 -18.09 -0.29 9.84
CA ALA A 8 -18.50 0.00 8.48
C ALA A 8 -18.79 1.49 8.30
N LEU A 9 -17.94 2.21 7.56
CA LEU A 9 -18.09 3.64 7.34
C LEU A 9 -19.36 4.01 6.55
N ASP A 10 -20.06 5.05 6.98
CA ASP A 10 -21.17 5.66 6.25
C ASP A 10 -20.65 6.69 5.22
N LEU A 11 -20.45 6.21 3.98
CA LEU A 11 -19.82 6.97 2.89
C LEU A 11 -20.86 7.59 1.94
N ASN A 12 -20.69 8.89 1.66
CA ASN A 12 -21.33 9.54 0.51
C ASN A 12 -20.59 9.22 -0.81
N ASN A 13 -21.17 9.62 -1.94
CA ASN A 13 -20.63 9.33 -3.27
C ASN A 13 -19.20 9.85 -3.48
N LYS A 14 -18.86 11.05 -2.99
CA LYS A 14 -17.50 11.62 -3.11
C LYS A 14 -16.49 10.78 -2.30
N GLN A 15 -16.88 10.36 -1.10
CA GLN A 15 -16.04 9.52 -0.24
C GLN A 15 -15.85 8.12 -0.83
N ARG A 16 -16.90 7.49 -1.38
CA ARG A 16 -16.78 6.19 -2.07
C ARG A 16 -15.79 6.26 -3.24
N SER A 17 -15.90 7.28 -4.09
CA SER A 17 -14.97 7.51 -5.19
C SER A 17 -13.53 7.73 -4.70
N TYR A 18 -13.33 8.42 -3.58
CA TYR A 18 -12.01 8.54 -2.95
C TYR A 18 -11.48 7.17 -2.47
N MET A 19 -12.28 6.38 -1.75
CA MET A 19 -11.83 5.07 -1.24
C MET A 19 -11.43 4.11 -2.38
N ALA A 20 -12.19 4.15 -3.48
CA ALA A 20 -11.88 3.39 -4.70
C ALA A 20 -10.55 3.85 -5.33
N ARG A 21 -10.30 5.17 -5.41
CA ARG A 21 -9.00 5.71 -5.88
C ARG A 21 -7.85 5.30 -4.95
N ALA A 22 -8.02 5.43 -3.64
CA ALA A 22 -6.98 5.12 -2.66
C ALA A 22 -6.61 3.63 -2.66
N SER A 23 -7.59 2.73 -2.68
CA SER A 23 -7.36 1.29 -2.83
C SER A 23 -6.74 0.94 -4.19
N GLY A 24 -7.15 1.62 -5.26
CA GLY A 24 -6.51 1.53 -6.58
C GLY A 24 -5.03 1.92 -6.56
N CYS A 25 -4.68 3.02 -5.91
CA CYS A 25 -3.29 3.47 -5.73
C CYS A 25 -2.47 2.45 -4.95
N ALA A 26 -3.02 1.91 -3.85
CA ALA A 26 -2.38 0.88 -3.06
C ALA A 26 -2.15 -0.42 -3.86
N ARG A 27 -3.14 -0.84 -4.64
CA ARG A 27 -3.02 -2.01 -5.54
C ARG A 27 -1.92 -1.80 -6.58
N PHE A 28 -1.90 -0.63 -7.24
CA PHE A 28 -0.87 -0.30 -8.22
C PHE A 28 0.52 -0.32 -7.59
N ALA A 29 0.73 0.37 -6.46
CA ALA A 29 2.03 0.45 -5.82
C ALA A 29 2.56 -0.93 -5.38
N TYR A 30 1.68 -1.80 -4.85
CA TYR A 30 2.04 -3.18 -4.52
C TYR A 30 2.51 -3.94 -5.76
N ASN A 31 1.75 -3.86 -6.85
CA ASN A 31 2.05 -4.58 -8.09
C ASN A 31 3.32 -4.06 -8.76
N TRP A 32 3.50 -2.74 -8.79
CA TRP A 32 4.73 -2.11 -9.26
C TRP A 32 5.94 -2.62 -8.45
N ALA A 33 5.84 -2.62 -7.13
CA ALA A 33 6.93 -3.07 -6.27
C ALA A 33 7.20 -4.57 -6.40
N LEU A 34 6.19 -5.40 -6.63
CA LEU A 34 6.38 -6.84 -6.86
C LEU A 34 7.11 -7.10 -8.18
N LYS A 35 6.74 -6.38 -9.26
CA LYS A 35 7.44 -6.46 -10.54
C LYS A 35 8.91 -6.04 -10.38
N GLU A 36 9.15 -4.92 -9.72
CA GLU A 36 10.49 -4.39 -9.50
C GLU A 36 11.33 -5.33 -8.61
N TRP A 37 10.72 -5.91 -7.56
CA TRP A 37 11.36 -6.93 -6.72
C TRP A 37 11.82 -8.12 -7.56
N GLN A 38 10.95 -8.64 -8.43
CA GLN A 38 11.28 -9.75 -9.33
C GLN A 38 12.46 -9.38 -10.23
N GLN A 39 12.45 -8.19 -10.84
CA GLN A 39 13.53 -7.74 -11.72
C GLN A 39 14.87 -7.62 -10.98
N GLN A 40 14.88 -6.98 -9.80
CA GLN A 40 16.08 -6.83 -8.97
C GLN A 40 16.61 -8.19 -8.48
N TYR A 41 15.72 -9.13 -8.16
CA TYR A 41 16.13 -10.48 -7.77
C TYR A 41 16.75 -11.26 -8.94
N GLU A 42 16.17 -11.18 -10.13
CA GLU A 42 16.74 -11.80 -11.33
C GLU A 42 18.11 -11.21 -11.69
N ALA A 43 18.28 -9.89 -11.53
CA ALA A 43 19.58 -9.24 -11.72
C ALA A 43 20.61 -9.73 -10.69
N TRP A 44 20.23 -9.78 -9.42
CA TRP A 44 21.08 -10.30 -8.35
C TRP A 44 21.51 -11.76 -8.60
N LYS A 45 20.62 -12.62 -9.10
CA LYS A 45 20.98 -14.01 -9.44
C LYS A 45 22.04 -14.11 -10.55
N LYS A 46 22.14 -13.10 -11.43
CA LYS A 46 23.15 -13.05 -12.50
C LYS A 46 24.46 -12.45 -12.01
N ASP A 47 24.38 -11.47 -11.12
CA ASP A 47 25.53 -10.82 -10.48
C ASP A 47 25.26 -10.65 -8.99
N ASN A 48 25.87 -11.53 -8.19
CA ASN A 48 25.69 -11.55 -6.74
C ASN A 48 26.29 -10.33 -6.02
N ASN A 49 27.04 -9.46 -6.72
CA ASN A 49 27.52 -8.19 -6.17
C ASN A 49 26.42 -7.12 -6.11
N LEU A 50 25.33 -7.30 -6.86
CA LEU A 50 24.17 -6.40 -6.78
C LEU A 50 23.45 -6.56 -5.43
N PRO A 51 22.76 -5.53 -4.94
CA PRO A 51 21.96 -5.67 -3.73
C PRO A 51 20.72 -6.53 -3.98
N LYS A 52 20.37 -7.40 -3.02
CA LYS A 52 19.07 -8.07 -3.00
C LYS A 52 17.93 -7.04 -2.86
N PRO A 53 16.76 -7.31 -3.46
CA PRO A 53 15.59 -6.45 -3.30
C PRO A 53 15.17 -6.36 -1.83
N ASN A 54 14.73 -5.17 -1.44
CA ASN A 54 14.10 -4.93 -0.15
C ASN A 54 13.07 -3.80 -0.28
N ASP A 55 12.04 -3.83 0.56
CA ASP A 55 10.91 -2.89 0.47
C ASP A 55 11.31 -1.45 0.78
N TYR A 56 12.37 -1.23 1.57
CA TYR A 56 12.86 0.12 1.88
C TYR A 56 13.45 0.80 0.64
N ALA A 57 14.32 0.11 -0.10
CA ALA A 57 14.89 0.59 -1.35
C ALA A 57 13.79 0.85 -2.39
N LEU A 58 12.85 -0.09 -2.54
CA LEU A 58 11.71 0.05 -3.44
C LEU A 58 10.82 1.25 -3.10
N ARG A 59 10.60 1.54 -1.80
CA ARG A 59 9.87 2.75 -1.39
C ARG A 59 10.59 4.04 -1.79
N ARG A 60 11.92 4.08 -1.65
CA ARG A 60 12.72 5.25 -2.07
C ARG A 60 12.64 5.47 -3.58
N GLN A 61 12.83 4.39 -4.35
CA GLN A 61 12.70 4.41 -5.81
C GLN A 61 11.28 4.82 -6.22
N PHE A 62 10.24 4.24 -5.63
CA PHE A 62 8.88 4.62 -5.95
C PHE A 62 8.59 6.09 -5.63
N ASN A 63 9.13 6.60 -4.51
CA ASN A 63 8.95 7.99 -4.11
C ASN A 63 9.63 8.99 -5.05
N SER A 64 10.78 8.65 -5.66
CA SER A 64 11.41 9.52 -6.65
C SER A 64 10.62 9.58 -7.96
N LEU A 65 9.99 8.47 -8.36
CA LEU A 65 9.27 8.38 -9.64
C LEU A 65 7.83 8.89 -9.56
N LYS A 66 7.13 8.66 -8.44
CA LYS A 66 5.66 8.76 -8.40
C LYS A 66 5.09 10.14 -8.72
N ARG A 67 5.81 11.23 -8.42
CA ARG A 67 5.29 12.58 -8.70
C ARG A 67 5.25 12.87 -10.19
N GLU A 68 6.26 12.41 -10.91
CA GLU A 68 6.40 12.64 -12.34
C GLU A 68 5.62 11.60 -13.15
N GLN A 69 5.79 10.31 -12.83
CA GLN A 69 5.20 9.22 -13.60
C GLN A 69 3.76 8.88 -13.20
N PHE A 70 3.39 9.12 -11.93
CA PHE A 70 2.09 8.72 -11.38
C PHE A 70 1.41 9.86 -10.59
N PRO A 71 1.25 11.06 -11.20
CA PRO A 71 0.81 12.27 -10.47
C PRO A 71 -0.55 12.11 -9.77
N TRP A 72 -1.43 11.28 -10.31
CA TRP A 72 -2.73 10.92 -9.72
C TRP A 72 -2.63 10.33 -8.31
N MET A 73 -1.48 9.79 -7.90
CA MET A 73 -1.26 9.32 -6.53
C MET A 73 -1.26 10.43 -5.48
N MET A 74 -1.07 11.68 -5.90
CA MET A 74 -1.07 12.84 -5.00
C MET A 74 -2.49 13.27 -4.58
N GLU A 75 -3.51 12.73 -5.23
CA GLU A 75 -4.93 12.96 -4.92
C GLU A 75 -5.41 12.18 -3.68
N VAL A 76 -4.65 11.17 -3.26
CA VAL A 76 -4.98 10.31 -2.11
C VAL A 76 -3.92 10.43 -1.01
N THR A 77 -4.22 9.84 0.13
CA THR A 77 -3.26 9.74 1.24
C THR A 77 -1.94 9.09 0.80
N LYS A 78 -0.81 9.65 1.25
CA LYS A 78 0.53 9.09 1.02
C LYS A 78 0.66 7.64 1.51
N ASN A 79 -0.14 7.27 2.51
CA ASN A 79 -0.10 5.95 3.12
C ASN A 79 -0.61 4.85 2.19
N ALA A 80 -1.50 5.16 1.24
CA ALA A 80 -2.04 4.16 0.32
C ALA A 80 -0.93 3.45 -0.47
N PRO A 81 -0.08 4.15 -1.23
CA PRO A 81 1.06 3.51 -1.90
C PRO A 81 2.15 3.06 -0.93
N GLN A 82 2.46 3.85 0.11
CA GLN A 82 3.57 3.53 1.03
C GLN A 82 3.34 2.22 1.79
N MET A 83 2.17 2.06 2.41
CA MET A 83 1.85 0.86 3.20
C MET A 83 1.69 -0.37 2.32
N ALA A 84 1.26 -0.19 1.06
CA ALA A 84 1.21 -1.29 0.10
C ALA A 84 2.61 -1.88 -0.16
N ILE A 85 3.64 -1.06 -0.33
CA ILE A 85 5.01 -1.55 -0.53
C ILE A 85 5.56 -2.20 0.76
N ILE A 86 5.25 -1.65 1.94
CA ILE A 86 5.64 -2.27 3.22
C ILE A 86 5.00 -3.66 3.36
N GLN A 87 3.71 -3.79 3.01
CA GLN A 87 3.01 -5.07 3.02
C GLN A 87 3.64 -6.10 2.07
N LEU A 88 4.23 -5.66 0.96
CA LEU A 88 5.00 -6.54 0.07
C LEU A 88 6.26 -7.07 0.79
N GLY A 89 7.02 -6.18 1.46
CA GLY A 89 8.17 -6.59 2.26
C GLY A 89 7.81 -7.61 3.34
N VAL A 90 6.69 -7.40 4.04
CA VAL A 90 6.15 -8.37 5.01
C VAL A 90 5.76 -9.69 4.34
N ALA A 91 5.14 -9.65 3.16
CA ALA A 91 4.77 -10.85 2.41
C ALA A 91 6.01 -11.68 2.03
N PHE A 92 7.09 -11.05 1.58
CA PHE A 92 8.36 -11.73 1.32
C PHE A 92 9.01 -12.26 2.60
N LYS A 93 9.00 -11.49 3.70
CA LYS A 93 9.49 -11.97 5.01
C LYS A 93 8.76 -13.25 5.46
N ASN A 94 7.44 -13.28 5.29
CA ASN A 94 6.63 -14.45 5.61
C ASN A 94 6.91 -15.62 4.67
N PHE A 95 7.11 -15.36 3.37
CA PHE A 95 7.49 -16.39 2.40
C PHE A 95 8.83 -17.03 2.75
N PHE A 96 9.87 -16.23 3.01
CA PHE A 96 11.20 -16.75 3.36
C PHE A 96 11.25 -17.44 4.72
N SER A 97 10.30 -17.15 5.63
CA SER A 97 10.16 -17.86 6.90
C SER A 97 9.23 -19.09 6.83
N GLY A 98 8.78 -19.47 5.63
CA GLY A 98 7.91 -20.64 5.42
C GLY A 98 6.46 -20.46 5.91
N ARG A 99 6.05 -19.24 6.25
CA ARG A 99 4.72 -18.94 6.81
C ARG A 99 3.67 -18.60 5.76
N SER A 100 4.09 -18.30 4.53
CA SER A 100 3.18 -17.99 3.44
C SER A 100 3.73 -18.44 2.09
N ARG A 101 2.85 -18.52 1.08
CA ARG A 101 3.25 -18.72 -0.31
C ARG A 101 3.92 -17.47 -0.89
N TYR A 102 4.54 -17.64 -2.06
CA TYR A 102 5.17 -16.55 -2.79
C TYR A 102 4.17 -15.41 -3.07
N PRO A 103 4.55 -14.13 -2.91
CA PRO A 103 3.66 -13.00 -3.17
C PRO A 103 3.18 -12.92 -4.63
N THR A 104 1.88 -12.69 -4.84
CA THR A 104 1.27 -12.58 -6.17
C THR A 104 0.70 -11.19 -6.43
N PHE A 105 0.57 -10.82 -7.71
CA PHE A 105 -0.08 -9.57 -8.10
C PHE A 105 -1.50 -9.46 -7.54
N ARG A 106 -1.82 -8.27 -7.00
CA ARG A 106 -3.15 -7.93 -6.51
C ARG A 106 -4.10 -7.62 -7.66
N LYS A 107 -5.34 -8.09 -7.52
CA LYS A 107 -6.45 -7.94 -8.49
C LYS A 107 -7.52 -6.96 -7.98
N LYS A 108 -8.07 -6.15 -8.89
CA LYS A 108 -9.24 -5.28 -8.63
C LYS A 108 -10.45 -6.11 -8.23
N GLY A 109 -11.28 -5.64 -7.31
CA GLY A 109 -12.44 -6.36 -6.78
C GLY A 109 -12.10 -7.45 -5.76
N VAL A 110 -10.82 -7.84 -5.62
CA VAL A 110 -10.37 -8.87 -4.67
C VAL A 110 -9.50 -8.27 -3.57
N HIS A 111 -8.63 -7.33 -3.91
CA HIS A 111 -7.63 -6.77 -2.98
C HIS A 111 -7.82 -5.26 -2.78
N ASP A 112 -9.07 -4.79 -2.81
CA ASP A 112 -9.39 -3.37 -2.74
C ASP A 112 -9.33 -2.89 -1.28
N ARG A 113 -8.12 -2.54 -0.86
CA ARG A 113 -7.80 -2.05 0.47
C ARG A 113 -6.63 -1.09 0.44
N PHE A 114 -6.59 -0.18 1.41
CA PHE A 114 -5.42 0.62 1.73
C PHE A 114 -5.32 0.74 3.26
N THR A 115 -4.17 1.20 3.75
CA THR A 115 -3.91 1.33 5.19
C THR A 115 -3.62 2.77 5.54
N LEU A 116 -4.16 3.23 6.66
CA LEU A 116 -3.74 4.46 7.33
C LEU A 116 -2.97 4.07 8.59
N THR A 117 -1.84 4.73 8.84
CA THR A 117 -1.05 4.60 10.07
C THR A 117 -1.61 5.52 11.15
N ASN A 118 -1.37 5.18 12.42
CA ASN A 118 -1.97 5.86 13.57
C ASN A 118 -1.68 7.37 13.62
N ASP A 119 -0.53 7.82 13.13
CA ASP A 119 -0.15 9.23 13.05
C ASP A 119 -1.01 10.06 12.08
N GLN A 120 -1.82 9.41 11.24
CA GLN A 120 -2.66 10.06 10.23
C GLN A 120 -4.16 9.99 10.58
N ILE A 121 -4.54 9.36 11.70
CA ILE A 121 -5.92 9.13 12.08
C ILE A 121 -6.30 10.05 13.23
N GLN A 122 -7.42 10.76 13.08
CA GLN A 122 -8.06 11.50 14.16
C GLN A 122 -9.50 10.99 14.31
N LEU A 123 -9.95 10.79 15.56
CA LEU A 123 -11.32 10.41 15.88
C LEU A 123 -12.03 11.57 16.56
N GLN A 124 -13.28 11.81 16.18
CA GLN A 124 -14.15 12.79 16.83
C GLN A 124 -15.57 12.24 16.86
N GLY A 125 -16.01 11.75 18.02
CA GLY A 125 -17.27 11.00 18.15
C GLY A 125 -17.31 9.83 17.16
N SER A 126 -18.42 9.72 16.42
CA SER A 126 -18.60 8.71 15.37
C SER A 126 -18.02 9.13 14.01
N LYS A 127 -16.87 9.80 13.99
CA LYS A 127 -16.18 10.20 12.76
C LYS A 127 -14.69 9.93 12.81
N ILE A 128 -14.13 9.59 11.66
CA ILE A 128 -12.70 9.44 11.41
C ILE A 128 -12.24 10.47 10.37
N ARG A 129 -11.09 11.11 10.61
CA ARG A 129 -10.46 11.99 9.63
C ARG A 129 -9.53 11.20 8.73
N ILE A 130 -9.69 11.37 7.42
CA ILE A 130 -8.82 10.77 6.39
C ILE A 130 -8.07 11.89 5.65
N PRO A 131 -6.73 11.84 5.56
CA PRO A 131 -5.95 12.84 4.82
C PRO A 131 -6.44 12.97 3.38
N LYS A 132 -6.50 14.20 2.85
CA LYS A 132 -7.03 14.54 1.50
C LYS A 132 -8.53 14.28 1.28
N LEU A 133 -9.26 13.73 2.26
CA LEU A 133 -10.71 13.50 2.16
C LEU A 133 -11.52 14.29 3.21
N GLY A 134 -10.99 14.44 4.43
CA GLY A 134 -11.68 15.10 5.55
C GLY A 134 -12.37 14.10 6.48
N TRP A 135 -13.41 14.56 7.19
CA TRP A 135 -14.16 13.74 8.13
C TRP A 135 -15.12 12.78 7.43
N VAL A 136 -15.13 11.53 7.89
CA VAL A 136 -15.97 10.44 7.40
C VAL A 136 -16.72 9.84 8.58
N ARG A 137 -18.02 9.57 8.43
CA ARG A 137 -18.82 8.96 9.48
C ARG A 137 -18.47 7.47 9.60
N LEU A 138 -18.35 7.03 10.85
CA LEU A 138 -18.20 5.62 11.21
C LEU A 138 -19.50 4.87 11.07
#